data_AF-A0AAU0PRW4-F1
#
_entry.id   AF-A0AAU0PRW4-F1
#
_cell.length_a   1.000
_cell.length_b   1.000
_cell.length_c   1.000
_cell.angle_alpha   90.00
_cell.angle_beta   90.00
_cell.angle_gamma   90.00
#
_symmetry.space_group_name_H-M   'P 1'
#
loop_
_entity.id
_entity.type
_entity.pdbx_description
1 polymer ?
#
loop_
_entity_poly.entity_id
_entity_poly.type
_entity_poly.pdbx_seq_one_letter_code
_entity_poly.pdbx_strand_id
1 'polypeptide(L)'
;MIETVKSIFKYYIAYFIFTSILSFIIAYFFIAPYMGNDKALGLNNENTYILLKSENIKIKDESVNEYINERISYYNKYLENEKIRVDSLLENKRTLLKNGIAFEQHKDIDCSINFFIEKARILGKTNLVNEYTNLRKKEMPECIY
;
A
#
# COMPACT_ATOMS: atom_id res chain seq x y z
N MET A 1 57.73 -26.72 12.52
CA MET A 1 56.52 -27.41 13.03
C MET A 1 55.53 -26.41 13.63
N ILE A 2 55.89 -25.64 14.67
CA ILE A 2 55.01 -24.63 15.29
C ILE A 2 54.63 -23.48 14.33
N GLU A 3 55.56 -22.97 13.53
CA GLU A 3 55.26 -21.91 12.53
C GLU A 3 54.37 -22.40 11.39
N THR A 4 54.57 -23.63 10.94
CA THR A 4 53.74 -24.28 9.92
C THR A 4 52.30 -24.45 10.43
N VAL A 5 52.13 -24.87 11.68
CA VAL A 5 50.83 -24.99 12.35
C VAL A 5 50.14 -23.63 12.49
N LYS A 6 50.87 -22.57 12.90
CA LYS A 6 50.33 -21.20 12.98
C LYS A 6 49.87 -20.66 11.62
N SER A 7 50.63 -20.94 10.57
CA SER A 7 50.28 -20.53 9.20
C SER A 7 48.98 -21.20 8.74
N ILE A 8 48.87 -22.52 8.90
CA ILE A 8 47.66 -23.29 8.55
C ILE A 8 46.45 -22.78 9.33
N PHE A 9 46.60 -22.50 10.63
CA PHE A 9 45.53 -21.99 11.48
C PHE A 9 45.04 -20.61 11.02
N LYS A 10 45.93 -19.74 10.57
CA LYS A 10 45.59 -18.41 10.02
C LYS A 10 44.74 -18.51 8.75
N TYR A 11 45.08 -19.42 7.83
CA TYR A 11 44.28 -19.65 6.62
C TYR A 11 42.92 -20.26 6.93
N TYR A 12 42.85 -21.14 7.93
CA TYR A 12 41.59 -21.72 8.40
C TYR A 12 40.64 -20.67 8.96
N ILE A 13 41.16 -19.75 9.80
CA ILE A 13 40.38 -18.64 10.36
C ILE A 13 39.89 -17.71 9.24
N ALA A 14 40.76 -17.37 8.28
CA ALA A 14 40.39 -16.51 7.15
C ALA A 14 39.29 -17.15 6.29
N TYR A 15 39.41 -18.45 6.01
CA TYR A 15 38.39 -19.22 5.28
C TYR A 15 37.07 -19.29 6.05
N PHE A 16 37.11 -19.51 7.36
CA PHE A 16 35.93 -19.54 8.22
C PHE A 16 35.19 -18.19 8.24
N ILE A 17 35.92 -17.08 8.34
CA ILE A 17 35.34 -15.73 8.27
C ILE A 17 34.70 -15.49 6.90
N PHE A 18 35.41 -15.82 5.82
CA PHE A 18 34.91 -15.62 4.46
C PHE A 18 33.63 -16.43 4.19
N THR A 19 33.63 -17.71 4.54
CA THR A 19 32.46 -18.59 4.37
C THR A 19 31.28 -18.17 5.25
N SER A 20 31.53 -17.67 6.47
CA SER A 20 30.49 -17.13 7.34
C SER A 20 29.85 -15.87 6.76
N ILE A 21 30.67 -14.93 6.24
CA ILE A 21 30.16 -13.71 5.58
C ILE A 21 29.36 -14.08 4.33
N LEU A 22 29.87 -15.00 3.51
CA LEU A 22 29.19 -15.44 2.30
C LEU A 22 27.85 -16.13 2.61
N SER A 23 27.82 -16.98 3.63
CA SER A 23 26.60 -17.61 4.13
C SER A 23 25.60 -16.57 4.63
N PHE A 24 26.07 -15.54 5.35
CA PHE A 24 25.21 -14.45 5.82
C PHE A 24 24.64 -13.63 4.66
N ILE A 25 25.45 -13.31 3.64
CA ILE A 25 25.00 -12.59 2.44
C ILE A 25 23.95 -13.42 1.69
N ILE A 26 24.20 -14.72 1.50
CA ILE A 26 23.24 -15.61 0.84
C ILE A 26 21.95 -15.70 1.66
N ALA A 27 22.03 -15.91 2.97
CA ALA A 27 20.85 -15.93 3.83
C ALA A 27 20.10 -14.58 3.79
N TYR A 28 20.80 -13.46 3.80
CA TYR A 28 20.19 -12.14 3.74
C TYR A 28 19.50 -11.88 2.39
N PHE A 29 20.14 -12.18 1.26
CA PHE A 29 19.52 -11.92 -0.05
C PHE A 29 18.50 -12.96 -0.48
N PHE A 30 18.65 -14.23 -0.07
CA PHE A 30 17.78 -15.33 -0.51
C PHE A 30 16.76 -15.77 0.53
N ILE A 31 16.96 -15.52 1.83
CA ILE A 31 16.03 -15.93 2.90
C ILE A 31 15.29 -14.72 3.47
N ALA A 32 15.91 -13.54 3.60
CA ALA A 32 15.21 -12.35 4.11
C ALA A 32 13.96 -11.93 3.31
N PRO A 33 13.88 -12.11 1.96
CA PRO A 33 12.64 -11.84 1.22
C PRO A 33 11.49 -12.79 1.56
N TYR A 34 11.78 -13.95 2.18
CA TYR A 34 10.80 -14.99 2.50
C TYR A 34 10.52 -15.11 4.01
N MET A 35 11.37 -14.54 4.87
CA MET A 35 11.20 -14.52 6.33
C MET A 35 10.37 -13.34 6.83
N GLY A 36 10.26 -12.26 6.05
CA GLY A 36 9.26 -11.24 6.28
C GLY A 36 7.92 -11.68 5.70
N ASN A 37 6.86 -11.68 6.52
CA ASN A 37 5.49 -11.64 6.01
C ASN A 37 5.16 -10.28 5.32
N ASP A 38 6.21 -9.48 5.06
CA ASP A 38 6.20 -8.17 4.48
C ASP A 38 6.88 -8.24 3.12
N LYS A 39 6.01 -8.25 2.11
CA LYS A 39 6.15 -7.55 0.82
C LYS A 39 7.52 -6.92 0.62
N ALA A 40 8.21 -7.33 -0.45
CA ALA A 40 9.46 -6.73 -0.92
C ALA A 40 9.53 -5.22 -0.63
N LEU A 41 10.60 -4.85 0.08
CA LEU A 41 11.02 -3.50 0.44
C LEU A 41 10.47 -2.40 -0.49
N GLY A 42 9.54 -1.59 0.04
CA GLY A 42 9.38 -0.19 -0.38
C GLY A 42 8.22 0.17 -1.32
N LEU A 43 7.38 -0.77 -1.75
CA LEU A 43 6.20 -0.42 -2.55
C LEU A 43 4.97 -1.10 -1.95
N ASN A 44 3.98 -0.30 -1.53
CA ASN A 44 2.68 -0.85 -1.15
C ASN A 44 2.12 -1.61 -2.38
N ASN A 45 2.16 -2.95 -2.35
CA ASN A 45 1.87 -3.85 -3.48
C ASN A 45 0.66 -3.41 -4.31
N GLU A 46 -0.35 -2.88 -3.63
CA GLU A 46 -1.60 -2.43 -4.22
C GLU A 46 -1.44 -1.23 -5.16
N ASN A 47 -0.59 -0.26 -4.80
CA ASN A 47 -0.31 0.92 -5.60
C ASN A 47 0.62 0.61 -6.77
N THR A 48 1.52 -0.37 -6.63
CA THR A 48 2.48 -0.77 -7.66
C THR A 48 1.80 -1.26 -8.92
N TYR A 49 0.80 -2.13 -8.80
CA TYR A 49 0.08 -2.67 -9.96
C TYR A 49 -0.69 -1.57 -10.72
N ILE A 50 -1.21 -0.59 -9.99
CA ILE A 50 -1.93 0.54 -10.56
C ILE A 50 -0.95 1.50 -11.26
N LEU A 51 0.22 1.76 -10.65
CA LEU A 51 1.32 2.52 -11.23
C LEU A 51 1.83 1.88 -12.53
N LEU A 52 2.15 0.58 -12.50
CA LEU A 52 2.62 -0.18 -13.67
C LEU A 52 1.66 -0.09 -14.85
N LYS A 53 0.35 -0.12 -14.59
CA LYS A 53 -0.67 0.05 -15.64
C LYS A 53 -0.80 1.51 -16.09
N SER A 54 -0.70 2.48 -15.17
CA SER A 54 -0.78 3.90 -15.49
C SER A 54 0.40 4.40 -16.35
N GLU A 55 1.60 3.85 -16.13
CA GLU A 55 2.80 4.14 -16.91
C GLU A 55 2.85 3.38 -18.25
N ASN A 56 1.79 2.61 -18.55
CA ASN A 56 1.61 1.86 -19.79
C ASN A 56 2.82 0.95 -20.13
N ILE A 57 3.44 0.39 -19.08
CA ILE A 57 4.60 -0.48 -19.22
C ILE A 57 4.15 -1.76 -19.91
N LYS A 58 4.73 -2.04 -21.08
CA LYS A 58 4.43 -3.26 -21.85
C LYS A 58 5.02 -4.49 -21.16
N ILE A 59 4.26 -5.08 -20.25
CA ILE A 59 4.57 -6.38 -19.64
C ILE A 59 4.28 -7.45 -20.69
N LYS A 60 5.32 -8.18 -21.11
CA LYS A 60 5.22 -9.23 -22.15
C LYS A 60 4.65 -10.55 -21.63
N ASP A 61 4.72 -10.76 -20.32
CA ASP A 61 4.20 -11.96 -19.67
C ASP A 61 2.69 -11.84 -19.46
N GLU A 62 1.94 -12.73 -20.11
CA GLU A 62 0.48 -12.76 -20.10
C GLU A 62 -0.07 -13.09 -18.71
N SER A 63 0.58 -13.99 -17.97
CA SER A 63 0.16 -14.40 -16.61
C SER A 63 0.31 -13.24 -15.62
N VAL A 64 1.38 -12.45 -15.75
CA VAL A 64 1.59 -11.25 -14.93
C VAL A 64 0.57 -10.18 -15.27
N ASN A 65 0.23 -10.01 -16.55
CA ASN A 65 -0.77 -9.04 -16.98
C ASN A 65 -2.18 -9.41 -16.49
N GLU A 66 -2.55 -10.69 -16.55
CA GLU A 66 -3.81 -11.21 -16.02
C GLU A 66 -3.91 -10.96 -14.50
N TYR A 67 -2.86 -11.29 -13.76
CA TYR A 67 -2.79 -11.03 -12.32
C TYR A 67 -2.93 -9.54 -11.97
N ILE A 68 -2.27 -8.65 -12.72
CA ILE A 68 -2.41 -7.19 -12.54
C ILE A 68 -3.86 -6.74 -12.78
N ASN A 69 -4.49 -7.23 -13.84
CA ASN A 69 -5.86 -6.89 -14.17
C ASN A 69 -6.85 -7.38 -13.11
N GLU A 70 -6.65 -8.58 -12.59
CA GLU A 70 -7.46 -9.14 -11.51
C GLU A 70 -7.34 -8.26 -10.25
N ARG A 71 -6.12 -7.89 -9.85
CA ARG A 71 -5.89 -7.02 -8.69
C ARG A 71 -6.54 -5.64 -8.85
N ILE A 72 -6.46 -5.04 -10.03
CA ILE A 72 -7.10 -3.76 -10.33
C ILE A 72 -8.63 -3.89 -10.29
N SER A 73 -9.19 -5.01 -10.75
CA SER A 73 -10.63 -5.29 -10.66
C SER A 73 -11.11 -5.33 -9.20
N TYR A 74 -10.41 -6.07 -8.34
CA TYR A 74 -10.70 -6.08 -6.90
C TYR A 74 -10.64 -4.69 -6.29
N TYR A 75 -9.65 -3.90 -6.67
CA TYR A 75 -9.47 -2.54 -6.20
C TYR A 75 -10.60 -1.60 -6.63
N ASN A 76 -11.09 -1.72 -7.88
CA ASN A 76 -12.26 -0.96 -8.34
C ASN A 76 -13.52 -1.35 -7.56
N LYS A 77 -13.74 -2.65 -7.32
CA LYS A 77 -14.88 -3.13 -6.53
C LYS A 77 -14.84 -2.62 -5.09
N TYR A 78 -13.65 -2.61 -4.49
CA TYR A 78 -13.44 -2.02 -3.17
C TYR A 78 -13.79 -0.53 -3.16
N LEU A 79 -13.33 0.23 -4.16
CA LEU A 79 -13.65 1.66 -4.28
C LEU A 79 -15.16 1.90 -4.43
N GLU A 80 -15.89 1.08 -5.17
CA GLU A 80 -17.35 1.18 -5.30
C GLU A 80 -18.07 0.96 -3.96
N ASN A 81 -17.64 -0.01 -3.16
CA ASN A 81 -18.20 -0.24 -1.83
C ASN A 81 -17.93 0.94 -0.89
N GLU A 82 -16.71 1.49 -0.92
CA GLU A 82 -16.37 2.69 -0.14
C GLU A 82 -17.17 3.91 -0.59
N LYS A 83 -17.44 4.05 -1.90
CA LYS A 83 -18.31 5.09 -2.45
C LYS A 83 -19.70 5.04 -1.80
N ILE A 84 -20.32 3.86 -1.79
CA ILE A 84 -21.66 3.65 -1.20
C ILE A 84 -21.66 4.04 0.29
N ARG A 85 -20.60 3.67 1.01
CA ARG A 85 -20.45 4.00 2.43
C ARG A 85 -20.35 5.51 2.65
N VAL A 86 -19.52 6.20 1.87
CA VAL A 86 -19.36 7.67 1.97
C VAL A 86 -20.65 8.38 1.58
N ASP A 87 -21.35 7.91 0.54
CA ASP A 87 -22.64 8.48 0.12
C ASP A 87 -23.69 8.34 1.23
N SER A 88 -23.77 7.17 1.88
CA SER A 88 -24.66 6.94 3.01
C SER A 88 -24.34 7.85 4.20
N LEU A 89 -23.06 8.08 4.47
CA LEU A 89 -22.62 8.96 5.54
C LEU A 89 -23.05 10.41 5.28
N LEU A 90 -22.81 10.91 4.06
CA LEU A 90 -23.24 12.24 3.64
C LEU A 90 -24.77 12.38 3.75
N GLU A 91 -25.54 11.38 3.32
CA GLU A 91 -27.00 11.43 3.39
C GLU A 91 -27.52 11.38 4.84
N ASN A 92 -26.90 10.59 5.71
CA ASN A 92 -27.22 10.57 7.13
C ASN A 92 -26.98 11.95 7.76
N LYS A 93 -25.83 12.58 7.46
CA LYS A 93 -25.53 13.94 7.92
C LYS A 93 -26.57 14.95 7.44
N ARG A 94 -26.93 14.91 6.14
CA ARG A 94 -27.97 15.78 5.56
C ARG A 94 -29.32 15.58 6.25
N THR A 95 -29.70 14.34 6.55
CA THR A 95 -30.95 14.00 7.23
C THR A 95 -30.99 14.53 8.66
N LEU A 96 -29.90 14.38 9.43
CA LEU A 96 -29.78 14.91 10.78
C LEU A 96 -29.94 16.45 10.79
N LEU A 97 -29.24 17.14 9.88
CA LEU A 97 -29.33 18.59 9.74
C LEU A 97 -30.73 19.06 9.33
N LYS A 98 -31.40 18.36 8.40
CA LYS A 98 -32.80 18.64 8.03
C LYS A 98 -33.77 18.51 9.20
N ASN A 99 -33.51 17.57 10.11
CA ASN A 99 -34.33 17.33 11.29
C ASN A 99 -33.99 18.24 12.47
N GLY A 100 -33.07 19.20 12.30
CA GLY A 100 -32.64 20.14 13.35
C GLY A 100 -31.80 19.49 14.45
N ILE A 101 -31.29 18.28 14.25
CA ILE A 101 -30.42 17.58 15.19
C ILE A 101 -29.00 18.11 14.99
N ALA A 102 -28.39 18.63 16.05
CA ALA A 102 -27.02 19.09 16.01
C ALA A 102 -26.07 17.91 15.76
N PHE A 103 -25.21 18.04 14.75
CA PHE A 103 -24.18 17.06 14.44
C PHE A 103 -23.01 17.23 15.42
N GLU A 104 -22.80 16.27 16.31
CA GLU A 104 -21.74 16.34 17.32
C GLU A 104 -20.41 15.88 16.72
N GLN A 105 -19.55 16.84 16.40
CA GLN A 105 -18.23 16.58 15.81
C GLN A 105 -17.40 15.55 16.60
N HIS A 106 -17.41 15.58 17.94
CA HIS A 106 -16.58 14.66 18.73
C HIS A 106 -17.09 13.22 18.81
N LYS A 107 -18.31 12.96 18.36
CA LYS A 107 -18.96 11.65 18.47
C LYS A 107 -19.28 11.02 17.11
N ASP A 108 -19.56 11.87 16.12
CA ASP A 108 -20.07 11.47 14.80
C ASP A 108 -19.08 11.74 13.65
N ILE A 109 -17.87 12.25 13.92
CA ILE A 109 -16.84 12.44 12.89
C ILE A 109 -16.36 11.08 12.37
N ASP A 110 -16.81 10.72 11.17
CA ASP A 110 -16.20 9.71 10.31
C ASP A 110 -15.66 10.41 9.05
N CYS A 111 -14.34 10.56 8.96
CA CYS A 111 -13.66 11.17 7.81
C CYS A 111 -13.23 10.15 6.74
N SER A 112 -13.96 9.02 6.62
CA SER A 112 -13.77 8.02 5.55
C SER A 112 -13.77 8.61 4.14
N ILE A 113 -14.41 9.77 3.92
CA ILE A 113 -14.33 10.52 2.67
C ILE A 113 -12.87 10.84 2.24
N ASN A 114 -11.96 11.08 3.20
CA ASN A 114 -10.55 11.32 2.89
C ASN A 114 -9.87 10.07 2.31
N PHE A 115 -10.15 8.93 2.94
CA PHE A 115 -9.63 7.65 2.49
C PHE A 115 -10.17 7.27 1.11
N PHE A 116 -11.46 7.50 0.88
CA PHE A 116 -12.07 7.31 -0.45
C PHE A 116 -11.39 8.17 -1.53
N ILE A 117 -11.18 9.47 -1.27
CA ILE A 117 -10.51 10.39 -2.20
C ILE A 117 -9.09 9.91 -2.52
N GLU A 118 -8.34 9.44 -1.51
CA GLU A 118 -6.99 8.91 -1.69
C GLU A 118 -6.98 7.66 -2.58
N LYS A 119 -7.87 6.70 -2.32
CA LYS A 119 -7.99 5.47 -3.11
C LYS A 119 -8.46 5.74 -4.54
N ALA A 120 -9.41 6.67 -4.73
CA ALA A 120 -9.85 7.11 -6.05
C ALA A 120 -8.69 7.76 -6.85
N ARG A 121 -7.83 8.53 -6.17
CA ARG A 121 -6.65 9.15 -6.77
C ARG A 121 -5.64 8.11 -7.23
N ILE A 122 -5.36 7.11 -6.40
CA ILE A 122 -4.45 6.01 -6.76
C ILE A 122 -4.95 5.32 -8.03
N LEU A 123 -6.27 5.05 -8.12
CA LEU A 123 -6.89 4.44 -9.30
C LEU A 123 -7.04 5.37 -10.53
N GLY A 124 -6.53 6.60 -10.46
CA GLY A 124 -6.62 7.56 -11.57
C GLY A 124 -8.04 8.03 -11.86
N LYS A 125 -8.99 7.87 -10.93
CA LYS A 125 -10.41 8.27 -11.09
C LYS A 125 -10.59 9.77 -10.82
N THR A 126 -9.97 10.60 -11.64
CA THR A 126 -9.91 12.07 -11.46
C THR A 126 -11.27 12.74 -11.28
N ASN A 127 -12.30 12.27 -12.01
CA ASN A 127 -13.67 12.77 -11.86
C ASN A 127 -14.21 12.56 -10.43
N LEU A 128 -14.05 11.36 -9.87
CA LEU A 128 -14.48 11.04 -8.51
C LEU A 128 -13.68 11.83 -7.47
N VAL A 129 -12.37 11.96 -7.68
CA VAL A 129 -11.51 12.77 -6.79
C VAL A 129 -12.02 14.21 -6.71
N ASN A 130 -12.32 14.83 -7.85
CA ASN A 130 -12.79 16.21 -7.90
C ASN A 130 -14.18 16.37 -7.25
N GLU A 131 -15.10 15.46 -7.56
CA GLU A 131 -16.45 15.45 -7.00
C GLU A 131 -16.43 15.35 -5.47
N TYR A 132 -15.76 14.32 -4.92
CA TYR A 132 -15.76 14.07 -3.48
C TYR A 132 -14.89 15.07 -2.72
N THR A 133 -13.87 15.65 -3.35
CA THR A 133 -13.13 16.77 -2.75
C THR A 133 -14.04 17.99 -2.56
N ASN A 134 -14.91 18.29 -3.54
CA ASN A 134 -15.87 19.38 -3.43
C ASN A 134 -16.97 19.09 -2.42
N LEU A 135 -17.49 17.86 -2.39
CA LEU A 135 -18.46 17.41 -1.37
C LEU A 135 -17.88 17.53 0.04
N ARG A 136 -16.65 17.06 0.25
CA ARG A 136 -15.95 17.21 1.53
C ARG A 136 -15.86 18.67 1.94
N LYS A 137 -15.41 19.56 1.05
CA LYS A 137 -15.29 21.00 1.36
C LYS A 137 -16.61 21.65 1.76
N LYS A 138 -17.69 21.26 1.09
CA LYS A 138 -19.02 21.86 1.29
C LYS A 138 -19.73 21.29 2.51
N GLU A 139 -19.64 19.98 2.71
CA GLU A 139 -20.52 19.25 3.63
C GLU A 139 -19.77 18.66 4.82
N MET A 140 -18.45 18.50 4.74
CA MET A 140 -17.61 17.95 5.82
C MET A 140 -16.31 18.76 6.00
N PRO A 141 -16.40 20.09 6.24
CA PRO A 141 -15.21 20.93 6.42
C PRO A 141 -14.35 20.48 7.60
N GLU A 142 -14.93 19.82 8.60
CA GLU A 142 -14.22 19.23 9.74
C GLU A 142 -13.23 18.12 9.35
N CYS A 143 -13.36 17.54 8.16
CA CYS A 143 -12.46 16.51 7.65
C CYS A 143 -11.32 17.05 6.79
N ILE A 144 -11.15 18.38 6.71
CA ILE A 144 -10.03 19.01 6.01
C ILE A 144 -8.85 19.09 6.99
N TYR A 145 -7.92 18.15 6.88
CA TYR A 145 -6.59 18.21 7.49
C TYR A 145 -5.57 18.74 6.48
#